data_AF-A0A7V2S331-F1
#
_entry.id   AF-A0A7V2S331-F1
#
_cell.length_a   1.000
_cell.length_b   1.000
_cell.length_c   1.000
_cell.angle_alpha   90.00
_cell.angle_beta   90.00
_cell.angle_gamma   90.00
#
_symmetry.space_group_name_H-M   'P 1'
#
loop_
_entity.id
_entity.type
_entity.pdbx_description
1 polymer ?
#
loop_
_entity_poly.entity_id
_entity_poly.type
_entity_poly.pdbx_seq_one_letter_code
_entity_poly.pdbx_strand_id
1 'polypeptide(L)'
;MSVLLDGFYKGFPPEALLTTVVLILMLAASGLISGSETAFFSFQPADLNRLKKQYGRRGQKVLALRNKPKELLATILISNNFINVGIVVISTYLTTLLFHLKSHP
;
A
#
# COMPACT_ATOMS: atom_id res chain seq x y z
N MET A 1 29.74 17.49 -14.17
CA MET A 1 28.70 17.29 -13.12
C MET A 1 27.42 18.04 -13.44
N SER A 2 27.47 19.33 -13.80
CA SER A 2 26.28 20.15 -14.16
C SER A 2 25.53 19.65 -15.40
N VAL A 3 26.22 19.27 -16.48
CA VAL A 3 25.58 18.84 -17.74
C VAL A 3 24.79 17.52 -17.60
N LEU A 4 25.25 16.61 -16.72
CA LEU A 4 24.53 15.37 -16.43
C LEU A 4 23.28 15.64 -15.57
N LEU A 5 23.37 16.59 -14.64
CA LEU A 5 22.23 17.03 -13.86
C LEU A 5 21.21 17.76 -14.73
N ASP A 6 21.64 18.64 -15.64
CA ASP A 6 20.75 19.36 -16.56
C ASP A 6 20.03 18.42 -17.54
N GLY A 7 20.70 17.37 -18.01
CA GLY A 7 20.09 16.31 -18.82
C GLY A 7 19.08 15.47 -18.02
N PHE A 8 19.39 15.17 -16.76
CA PHE A 8 18.50 14.45 -15.86
C PHE A 8 17.26 15.28 -15.48
N TYR A 9 17.40 16.57 -15.18
CA TYR A 9 16.28 17.48 -14.88
C TYR A 9 15.38 17.75 -16.09
N LYS A 10 15.92 17.71 -17.32
CA LYS A 10 15.11 17.78 -18.54
C LYS A 10 14.32 16.50 -18.82
N GLY A 11 14.85 15.32 -18.47
CA GLY A 11 14.17 14.04 -18.66
C GLY A 11 13.25 13.62 -17.50
N PHE A 12 13.57 14.03 -16.27
CA PHE A 12 12.83 13.74 -15.04
C PHE A 12 12.56 15.04 -14.28
N PRO A 13 11.38 15.67 -14.49
CA PRO A 13 11.02 16.85 -13.72
C PRO A 13 10.87 16.48 -12.23
N PRO A 14 11.08 17.44 -11.30
CA PRO A 14 10.93 17.22 -9.85
C PRO A 14 9.57 16.62 -9.47
N GLU A 15 8.53 16.98 -10.23
CA GLU A 15 7.17 16.46 -10.10
C GLU A 15 7.11 14.94 -10.36
N ALA A 16 7.83 14.45 -11.37
CA ALA A 16 7.91 13.02 -11.67
C ALA A 16 8.66 12.25 -10.57
N LEU A 17 9.71 12.85 -10.00
CA LEU A 17 10.45 12.26 -8.88
C LEU A 17 9.55 12.15 -7.63
N LEU A 18 8.86 13.23 -7.27
CA LEU A 18 7.91 13.24 -6.15
C LEU A 18 6.80 12.20 -6.36
N THR A 19 6.21 12.16 -7.55
CA THR A 19 5.15 11.21 -7.91
C THR A 19 5.65 9.75 -7.82
N THR A 20 6.88 9.49 -8.25
CA THR A 20 7.51 8.16 -8.14
C THR A 20 7.70 7.73 -6.68
N VAL A 21 8.14 8.64 -5.81
CA VAL A 21 8.27 8.36 -4.37
C VAL A 21 6.91 8.03 -3.76
N VAL A 22 5.88 8.81 -4.07
CA VAL A 22 4.51 8.54 -3.61
C VAL A 22 4.01 7.18 -4.09
N LEU A 23 4.28 6.83 -5.34
CA LEU A 23 3.89 5.54 -5.92
C LEU A 23 4.57 4.35 -5.22
N ILE A 24 5.86 4.47 -4.89
CA ILE A 24 6.59 3.45 -4.11
C ILE A 24 5.96 3.30 -2.71
N LEU A 25 5.62 4.40 -2.05
CA LEU A 25 4.96 4.37 -0.73
C LEU A 25 3.58 3.70 -0.81
N MET A 26 2.79 3.98 -1.86
CA MET A 26 1.51 3.31 -2.06
C MET A 26 1.67 1.80 -2.31
N LEU A 27 2.66 1.38 -3.10
CA LEU A 27 2.95 -0.04 -3.31
C LEU A 27 3.35 -0.74 -2.01
N ALA A 28 4.19 -0.11 -1.19
CA ALA A 28 4.55 -0.63 0.12
C ALA A 28 3.32 -0.75 1.03
N ALA A 29 2.45 0.27 1.06
CA ALA A 29 1.21 0.24 1.82
C ALA A 29 0.26 -0.88 1.35
N SER A 30 0.09 -1.07 0.03
CA SER A 30 -0.70 -2.16 -0.55
C SER A 30 -0.19 -3.54 -0.10
N GLY A 31 1.14 -3.73 -0.13
CA GLY A 31 1.79 -4.94 0.35
C GLY A 31 1.59 -5.19 1.84
N LEU A 32 1.67 -4.14 2.68
CA LEU A 32 1.43 -4.24 4.13
C LEU A 32 -0.01 -4.62 4.46
N ILE A 33 -0.99 -4.06 3.73
CA ILE A 33 -2.42 -4.39 3.92
C ILE A 33 -2.68 -5.85 3.53
N SER A 34 -2.15 -6.28 2.38
CA SER A 34 -2.26 -7.68 1.93
C SER A 34 -1.57 -8.64 2.90
N GLY A 35 -0.39 -8.29 3.43
CA GLY A 35 0.32 -9.09 4.42
C GLY A 35 -0.40 -9.15 5.78
N SER A 36 -1.11 -8.09 6.15
CA SER A 36 -1.93 -8.07 7.38
C SER A 36 -3.06 -9.10 7.33
N GLU A 37 -3.64 -9.34 6.15
CA GLU A 37 -4.62 -10.41 5.93
C GLU A 37 -4.02 -11.78 6.25
N THR A 38 -2.92 -12.12 5.59
CA THR A 38 -2.26 -13.42 5.77
C THR A 38 -1.83 -13.62 7.21
N ALA A 39 -1.32 -12.59 7.88
CA ALA A 39 -0.93 -12.65 9.29
C ALA A 39 -2.13 -12.84 10.24
N PHE A 40 -3.26 -12.20 9.98
CA PHE A 40 -4.44 -12.32 10.85
C PHE A 40 -5.11 -13.71 10.71
N PHE A 41 -5.08 -14.28 9.51
CA PHE A 41 -5.68 -15.57 9.21
C PHE A 41 -4.74 -16.76 9.45
N SER A 42 -3.43 -16.56 9.57
CA SER A 42 -2.48 -17.64 9.86
C SER A 42 -2.51 -18.15 11.31
N PHE A 43 -3.06 -17.38 12.27
CA PHE A 43 -3.15 -17.82 13.67
C PHE A 43 -4.02 -19.07 13.85
N GLN A 44 -3.50 -20.08 14.56
CA GLN A 44 -4.29 -21.25 14.96
C GLN A 44 -5.08 -21.00 16.26
N PRO A 45 -6.13 -21.79 16.56
CA PRO A 45 -6.88 -21.68 17.82
C PRO A 45 -6.00 -21.77 19.07
N ALA A 46 -4.92 -22.57 19.02
CA ALA A 46 -3.93 -22.67 20.09
C ALA A 46 -3.17 -21.37 20.32
N ASP A 47 -2.77 -20.66 19.25
CA ASP A 47 -2.08 -19.38 19.32
C ASP A 47 -2.96 -18.29 19.93
N LEU A 48 -4.25 -18.31 19.59
CA LEU A 48 -5.24 -17.36 20.14
C LEU A 48 -5.48 -17.59 21.64
N ASN A 49 -5.55 -18.85 22.08
CA ASN A 49 -5.65 -19.17 23.49
C ASN A 49 -4.38 -18.74 24.26
N ARG A 50 -3.20 -18.85 23.63
CA ARG A 50 -1.95 -18.33 24.18
C ARG A 50 -1.97 -16.81 24.27
N LEU A 51 -2.39 -16.12 23.21
CA LEU A 51 -2.56 -14.66 23.15
C LEU A 51 -3.52 -14.14 24.23
N LYS A 52 -4.62 -14.86 24.48
CA LYS A 52 -5.60 -14.53 25.51
C LYS A 52 -5.01 -14.62 26.92
N LYS A 53 -4.19 -15.65 27.19
CA LYS A 53 -3.52 -15.84 28.47
C LYS A 53 -2.33 -14.88 28.68
N GLN A 54 -1.55 -14.59 27.64
CA GLN A 54 -0.32 -13.79 27.75
C GLN A 54 -0.54 -12.27 27.68
N TYR A 55 -1.50 -11.79 26.87
CA TYR A 55 -1.61 -10.37 26.53
C TYR A 55 -2.90 -9.69 27.04
N GLY A 56 -3.69 -10.39 27.86
CA GLY A 56 -4.89 -9.85 28.53
C GLY A 56 -5.81 -9.05 27.60
N ARG A 57 -5.91 -7.74 27.81
CA ARG A 57 -6.74 -6.81 27.02
C ARG A 57 -6.38 -6.73 25.53
N ARG A 58 -5.10 -6.86 25.17
CA ARG A 58 -4.67 -6.83 23.74
C ARG A 58 -5.04 -8.14 23.04
N GLY A 59 -4.88 -9.28 23.72
CA GLY A 59 -5.31 -10.59 23.21
C GLY A 59 -6.82 -10.66 22.99
N GLN A 60 -7.62 -10.05 23.88
CA GLN A 60 -9.08 -9.96 23.71
C GLN A 60 -9.49 -9.15 22.47
N LYS A 61 -8.78 -8.06 22.13
CA LYS A 61 -9.05 -7.31 20.89
C LYS A 61 -8.82 -8.15 19.64
N VAL A 62 -7.69 -8.86 19.55
CA VAL A 62 -7.40 -9.75 18.42
C VAL A 62 -8.48 -10.83 18.26
N LEU A 63 -8.93 -11.41 19.39
CA LEU A 63 -10.04 -12.36 19.41
C LEU A 63 -11.38 -11.75 18.98
N ALA A 64 -11.70 -10.52 19.41
CA ALA A 64 -12.92 -9.82 19.02
C ALA A 64 -12.95 -9.49 17.52
N LEU A 65 -11.82 -9.07 16.96
CA LEU A 65 -11.66 -8.84 15.52
C LEU A 65 -11.77 -10.14 14.70
N ARG A 66 -11.21 -11.25 15.20
CA ARG A 66 -11.37 -12.57 14.54
C ARG A 66 -12.79 -13.12 14.61
N ASN A 67 -13.58 -12.81 15.63
CA ASN A 67 -14.99 -13.22 15.70
C ASN A 67 -15.86 -12.59 14.60
N LYS A 68 -15.34 -11.55 13.92
CA LYS A 68 -15.97 -10.91 12.76
C LYS A 68 -15.02 -10.93 11.55
N PRO A 69 -14.58 -12.11 11.10
CA PRO A 69 -13.56 -12.22 10.08
C PRO A 69 -14.05 -11.66 8.74
N LYS A 70 -15.36 -11.73 8.49
CA LYS A 70 -16.00 -11.19 7.28
C LYS A 70 -15.93 -9.66 7.20
N GLU A 71 -16.16 -8.95 8.30
CA GLU A 71 -16.09 -7.48 8.34
C GLU A 71 -14.63 -7.00 8.21
N LEU A 72 -13.70 -7.69 8.87
CA LEU A 72 -12.27 -7.43 8.75
C LEU A 72 -11.79 -7.63 7.30
N LEU A 73 -12.12 -8.79 6.73
CA LEU A 73 -11.74 -9.14 5.37
C LEU A 73 -12.33 -8.18 4.34
N ALA A 74 -13.61 -7.78 4.50
CA ALA A 74 -14.23 -6.79 3.65
C ALA A 74 -13.50 -5.44 3.72
N THR A 75 -13.11 -4.99 4.92
CA THR A 75 -12.38 -3.74 5.11
C THR A 75 -10.98 -3.78 4.46
N ILE A 76 -10.27 -4.90 4.63
CA ILE A 76 -8.96 -5.13 4.02
C ILE A 76 -9.07 -5.13 2.48
N LEU A 77 -10.03 -5.86 1.92
CA LEU A 77 -10.28 -5.93 0.47
C LEU A 77 -10.63 -4.57 -0.12
N ILE A 78 -11.52 -3.81 0.54
CA ILE A 78 -11.89 -2.47 0.10
C ILE A 78 -10.67 -1.55 0.13
N SER A 79 -9.88 -1.58 1.20
CA SER A 79 -8.69 -0.73 1.36
C SER A 79 -7.61 -1.07 0.33
N ASN A 80 -7.38 -2.36 0.08
CA ASN A 80 -6.43 -2.83 -0.92
C ASN A 80 -6.85 -2.39 -2.33
N ASN A 81 -8.12 -2.60 -2.67
CA ASN A 81 -8.67 -2.16 -3.96
C ASN A 81 -8.61 -0.65 -4.12
N PHE A 82 -8.91 0.11 -3.08
CA PHE A 82 -8.80 1.57 -3.10
C PHE A 82 -7.36 2.03 -3.40
N ILE A 83 -6.37 1.45 -2.70
CA ILE A 83 -4.96 1.74 -2.95
C ILE A 83 -4.55 1.33 -4.37
N ASN A 84 -4.99 0.17 -4.86
CA ASN A 84 -4.66 -0.30 -6.21
C ASN A 84 -5.22 0.63 -7.30
N VAL A 85 -6.46 1.11 -7.15
CA VAL A 85 -7.02 2.13 -8.06
C VAL A 85 -6.20 3.42 -8.00
N GLY A 86 -5.81 3.87 -6.81
CA GLY A 86 -4.94 5.03 -6.65
C GLY A 86 -3.58 4.86 -7.34
N ILE A 87 -2.96 3.69 -7.23
CA ILE A 87 -1.71 3.36 -7.92
C ILE A 87 -1.89 3.46 -9.45
N VAL A 88 -2.99 2.94 -10.00
CA VAL A 88 -3.27 3.05 -11.45
C VAL A 88 -3.42 4.50 -11.90
N VAL A 89 -4.15 5.32 -11.14
CA VAL A 89 -4.36 6.75 -11.45
C VAL A 89 -3.04 7.51 -11.40
N ILE A 90 -2.25 7.34 -10.33
CA ILE A 90 -0.96 8.01 -10.16
C ILE A 90 0.06 7.51 -11.18
N SER A 91 0.07 6.22 -11.50
CA SER A 91 0.94 5.65 -12.54
C SER A 91 0.62 6.22 -13.92
N THR A 92 -0.67 6.38 -14.25
CA THR A 92 -1.12 7.02 -15.50
C THR A 92 -0.68 8.49 -15.56
N TYR A 93 -0.79 9.20 -14.43
CA TYR A 93 -0.31 10.58 -14.32
C TYR A 93 1.22 10.67 -14.50
N LEU A 94 1.98 9.79 -13.83
CA LEU A 94 3.44 9.70 -13.96
C LEU A 94 3.85 9.39 -15.41
N THR A 95 3.14 8.49 -16.07
CA THR A 95 3.37 8.13 -17.47
C THR A 95 3.16 9.35 -18.37
N THR A 96 2.11 10.14 -18.13
CA THR A 96 1.85 11.37 -18.87
C THR A 96 2.97 12.41 -18.69
N LEU A 97 3.49 12.54 -17.47
CA LEU A 97 4.62 13.43 -17.17
C LEU A 97 5.92 12.98 -17.87
N LEU A 98 6.22 11.69 -17.85
CA LEU A 98 7.46 11.16 -18.43
C LEU A 98 7.43 11.14 -19.96
N PHE A 99 6.29 10.77 -20.55
CA PHE A 99 6.17 10.59 -21.99
C PHE A 99 5.71 11.85 -22.75
N HIS A 100 5.57 13.01 -22.09
CA HIS A 100 5.11 14.25 -22.72
C HIS A 100 3.89 14.02 -23.64
N LEU A 101 2.92 13.20 -23.22
CA LEU A 101 1.73 12.84 -24.04
C LEU A 101 0.82 14.05 -24.37
N LYS A 102 1.22 15.25 -23.96
CA LYS A 102 0.55 16.51 -24.23
C LYS A 102 1.12 17.26 -25.45
N SER A 103 2.21 16.80 -26.07
CA SER A 103 2.92 17.58 -27.10
C SER A 103 2.54 17.28 -28.55
N HIS A 104 1.71 16.27 -28.86
CA HIS A 104 1.21 16.05 -30.22
C HIS A 104 -0.26 15.58 -30.19
N PRO A 105 -1.23 16.38 -30.66
CA PRO A 105 -2.60 15.92 -30.92
C PRO A 105 -2.67 14.90 -32.06
#